data_AF-A0A524PLU5-F1
#
_entry.id   AF-A0A524PLU5-F1
#
_cell.length_a   1.000
_cell.length_b   1.000
_cell.length_c   1.000
_cell.angle_alpha   90.00
_cell.angle_beta   90.00
_cell.angle_gamma   90.00
#
_symmetry.space_group_name_H-M   'P 1'
#
loop_
_entity.id
_entity.type
_entity.pdbx_description
1 polymer ?
#
loop_
_entity_poly.entity_id
_entity_poly.type
_entity_poly.pdbx_seq_one_letter_code
_entity_poly.pdbx_strand_id
1 'polypeptide(L)'
;MALLRCLSKFLRTRAGLVLLCGPALLLLCPGVAIATPTGNFYTDGSDVFDDWDICRSRADGPDGFFKASASRFEPVIADQSLGGNADRAYVRGFEFSLEYEDVTRRAEAIFTYVRDHVRYTSDSSQFGYGEFAQNADELLAVVDDKGVAYGDCEDYAVLLGAMYVGAGIRSAVVLAPDHAAALVYLPDYPRANRFLTVDGESGWVWAEATGGNNPLGWMPENYMGTHLLAYELEDKGFPPGAPPDRAVTTVPRRSNRDFALPVSPFFLVLLLLWLMSSVGRRRSASRR
;
A
#
# COMPACT_ATOMS: atom_id res chain seq x y z
N MET A 1 49.66 33.80 22.16
CA MET A 1 48.65 34.89 22.21
C MET A 1 48.29 35.53 20.87
N ALA A 2 49.02 35.30 19.77
CA ALA A 2 48.68 35.87 18.45
C ALA A 2 47.56 35.11 17.68
N LEU A 3 47.43 33.79 17.88
CA LEU A 3 46.43 32.96 17.19
C LEU A 3 44.98 33.22 17.64
N LEU A 4 44.75 33.58 18.91
CA LEU A 4 43.39 33.89 19.41
C LEU A 4 42.83 35.22 18.89
N ARG A 5 43.67 36.15 18.44
CA ARG A 5 43.20 37.45 17.91
C ARG A 5 42.78 37.37 16.44
N CYS A 6 43.12 36.30 15.73
CA CYS A 6 42.75 36.12 14.32
C CYS A 6 41.33 35.54 14.18
N LEU A 7 40.93 34.61 15.06
CA LEU A 7 39.58 34.04 15.06
C LEU A 7 38.49 35.09 15.38
N SER A 8 38.75 36.05 16.26
CA SER A 8 37.72 37.02 16.66
C SER A 8 37.36 38.06 15.57
N LYS A 9 38.24 38.26 14.58
CA LYS A 9 37.95 39.14 13.43
C LYS A 9 37.11 38.45 12.37
N PHE A 10 37.24 37.14 12.21
CA PHE A 10 36.47 36.35 11.24
C PHE A 10 34.98 36.22 11.62
N LEU A 11 34.67 36.24 12.92
CA LEU A 11 33.31 36.17 13.47
C LEU A 11 32.50 37.48 13.39
N ARG A 12 33.09 38.60 12.94
CA ARG A 12 32.41 39.91 12.88
C ARG A 12 31.83 40.29 11.51
N THR A 13 32.15 39.55 10.46
CA THR A 13 31.55 39.75 9.14
C THR A 13 30.39 38.77 8.96
N ARG A 14 29.21 39.26 8.52
CA ARG A 14 28.01 38.43 8.24
C ARG A 14 28.29 37.20 7.38
N ALA A 15 29.37 37.20 6.59
CA ALA A 15 29.84 36.05 5.82
C ALA A 15 30.36 34.87 6.68
N GLY A 16 30.97 35.12 7.84
CA GLY A 16 31.53 34.08 8.71
C GLY A 16 30.46 33.27 9.47
N LEU A 17 29.33 33.90 9.78
CA LEU A 17 28.18 33.22 10.40
C LEU A 17 27.47 32.30 9.38
N VAL A 18 27.36 32.74 8.12
CA VAL A 18 26.77 31.95 7.02
C VAL A 18 27.64 30.73 6.69
N LEU A 19 28.97 30.85 6.73
CA LEU A 19 29.91 29.76 6.47
C LEU A 19 29.97 28.69 7.57
N LEU A 20 29.57 29.01 8.81
CA LEU A 20 29.51 28.05 9.92
C LEU A 20 28.13 27.38 10.07
N CYS A 21 27.04 28.08 9.70
CA CYS A 21 25.69 27.49 9.73
C CYS A 21 25.39 26.57 8.53
N GLY A 22 25.99 26.82 7.36
CA GLY A 22 25.81 26.00 6.16
C GLY A 22 26.17 24.52 6.33
N PRO A 23 27.37 24.16 6.84
CA PRO A 23 27.75 22.75 7.04
C PRO A 23 27.06 22.10 8.24
N ALA A 24 26.61 22.87 9.23
CA ALA A 24 25.86 22.34 10.37
C ALA A 24 24.42 21.89 9.99
N LEU A 25 23.82 22.53 8.98
CA LEU A 25 22.51 22.09 8.45
C LEU A 25 22.60 20.80 7.64
N LEU A 26 23.72 20.57 6.93
CA LEU A 26 23.96 19.33 6.16
C LEU A 26 24.22 18.10 7.04
N LEU A 27 24.70 18.30 8.27
CA LEU A 27 24.89 17.24 9.27
C LEU A 27 23.59 16.84 9.99
N LEU A 28 22.50 17.57 9.79
CA LEU A 28 21.17 17.28 10.35
C LEU A 28 20.23 16.62 9.33
N CYS A 29 20.67 16.37 8.10
CA CYS A 29 19.94 15.51 7.18
C CYS A 29 20.22 14.06 7.60
N PRO A 30 19.25 13.33 8.21
CA PRO A 30 19.38 11.88 8.26
C PRO A 30 19.65 11.41 6.84
N GLY A 31 20.66 10.55 6.67
CA GLY A 31 20.94 9.97 5.37
C GLY A 31 19.65 9.38 4.84
N VAL A 32 19.14 9.93 3.74
CA VAL A 32 17.99 9.37 3.05
C VAL A 32 18.46 8.02 2.56
N ALA A 33 18.11 6.96 3.28
CA ALA A 33 18.19 5.61 2.76
C ALA A 33 17.26 5.62 1.55
N ILE A 34 17.85 5.63 0.36
CA ILE A 34 17.09 5.46 -0.87
C ILE A 34 16.66 4.00 -0.82
N ALA A 35 15.39 3.76 -0.46
CA ALA A 35 14.79 2.45 -0.63
C ALA A 35 15.02 2.00 -2.07
N THR A 36 15.39 0.73 -2.25
CA THR A 36 15.52 0.18 -3.60
C THR A 36 14.13 -0.28 -4.01
N PRO A 37 13.42 0.45 -4.90
CA PRO A 37 12.12 -0.02 -5.36
C PRO A 37 12.30 -1.39 -5.99
N THR A 38 11.37 -2.30 -5.74
CA THR A 38 11.21 -3.50 -6.55
C THR A 38 10.99 -3.04 -7.99
N GLY A 39 11.97 -3.32 -8.85
CA GLY A 39 12.01 -2.77 -10.20
C GLY A 39 12.00 -3.84 -11.27
N ASN A 40 12.58 -5.00 -10.96
CA ASN A 40 12.65 -6.12 -11.88
C ASN A 40 11.96 -7.34 -11.31
N PHE A 41 11.43 -8.14 -12.24
CA PHE A 41 10.90 -9.45 -11.94
C PHE A 41 11.70 -10.50 -12.71
N TYR A 42 11.62 -11.75 -12.28
CA TYR A 42 12.01 -12.91 -13.09
C TYR A 42 10.99 -14.03 -12.90
N THR A 43 10.99 -15.01 -13.80
CA THR A 43 10.11 -16.19 -13.69
C THR A 43 10.92 -17.44 -13.37
N ASP A 44 10.41 -18.28 -12.48
CA ASP A 44 10.86 -19.65 -12.31
C ASP A 44 9.65 -20.60 -12.38
N GLY A 45 9.55 -21.38 -13.46
CA GLY A 45 8.35 -22.16 -13.75
C GLY A 45 7.12 -21.26 -14.03
N SER A 46 6.05 -21.47 -13.26
CA SER A 46 4.83 -20.64 -13.29
C SER A 46 4.92 -19.40 -12.40
N ASP A 47 5.92 -19.35 -11.53
CA ASP A 47 5.99 -18.37 -10.45
C ASP A 47 6.77 -17.13 -10.88
N VAL A 48 6.36 -15.98 -10.37
CA VAL A 48 7.01 -14.69 -10.58
C VAL A 48 7.68 -14.26 -9.29
N PHE A 49 8.93 -13.84 -9.39
CA PHE A 49 9.75 -13.38 -8.28
C PHE A 49 10.23 -11.95 -8.55
N ASP A 50 10.51 -11.20 -7.49
CA ASP A 50 11.12 -9.86 -7.57
C ASP A 50 12.64 -9.90 -7.30
N ASP A 51 13.26 -8.71 -7.25
CA ASP A 51 14.69 -8.53 -6.97
C ASP A 51 15.15 -9.03 -5.58
N TRP A 52 14.21 -9.42 -4.71
CA TRP A 52 14.47 -9.90 -3.35
C TRP A 52 14.33 -11.43 -3.22
N ASP A 53 14.17 -12.13 -4.35
CA ASP A 53 13.81 -13.54 -4.42
C ASP A 53 12.49 -13.85 -3.68
N ILE A 54 11.57 -12.86 -3.58
CA ILE A 54 10.23 -13.08 -3.03
C ILE A 54 9.30 -13.45 -4.18
N CYS A 55 8.66 -14.63 -4.09
CA CYS A 55 7.62 -15.05 -5.01
C CYS A 55 6.38 -14.18 -4.80
N ARG A 56 6.04 -13.42 -5.84
CA ARG A 56 4.89 -12.51 -5.91
C ARG A 56 3.61 -13.24 -6.22
N SER A 57 3.68 -14.35 -6.97
CA SER A 57 2.50 -15.07 -7.44
C SER A 57 2.06 -16.23 -6.54
N ARG A 58 2.59 -16.30 -5.31
CA ARG A 58 2.26 -17.34 -4.34
C ARG A 58 2.48 -16.84 -2.91
N ALA A 59 1.45 -16.97 -2.06
CA ALA A 59 1.49 -16.52 -0.67
C ALA A 59 2.32 -17.44 0.25
N ASP A 60 2.33 -18.74 -0.03
CA ASP A 60 2.84 -19.77 0.88
C ASP A 60 4.29 -20.20 0.59
N GLY A 61 4.82 -21.12 1.40
CA GLY A 61 6.15 -21.71 1.20
C GLY A 61 7.31 -20.80 1.64
N PRO A 62 8.57 -21.26 1.50
CA PRO A 62 9.74 -20.58 2.08
C PRO A 62 10.08 -19.23 1.43
N ASP A 63 9.58 -19.01 0.22
CA ASP A 63 9.85 -17.92 -0.71
C ASP A 63 8.59 -17.12 -1.08
N GLY A 64 7.39 -17.54 -0.65
CA GLY A 64 6.15 -16.81 -0.90
C GLY A 64 6.09 -15.47 -0.16
N PHE A 65 5.31 -14.53 -0.69
CA PHE A 65 5.20 -13.17 -0.14
C PHE A 65 4.70 -13.10 1.31
N PHE A 66 4.01 -14.14 1.79
CA PHE A 66 3.55 -14.29 3.17
C PHE A 66 4.23 -15.41 3.96
N LYS A 67 5.18 -16.12 3.34
CA LYS A 67 5.83 -17.33 3.86
C LYS A 67 4.89 -18.24 4.67
N ALA A 68 3.65 -18.35 4.19
CA ALA A 68 2.57 -18.95 4.96
C ALA A 68 2.71 -20.48 5.00
N SER A 69 2.35 -21.05 6.14
CA SER A 69 2.23 -22.49 6.37
C SER A 69 1.16 -22.75 7.43
N ALA A 70 0.88 -24.02 7.73
CA ALA A 70 -0.19 -24.38 8.68
C ALA A 70 -0.05 -23.74 10.08
N SER A 71 1.16 -23.35 10.51
CA SER A 71 1.40 -22.78 11.84
C SER A 71 2.41 -21.63 11.86
N ARG A 72 2.88 -21.17 10.70
CA ARG A 72 3.84 -20.06 10.59
C ARG A 72 3.37 -19.13 9.50
N PHE A 73 3.50 -17.84 9.75
CA PHE A 73 3.15 -16.76 8.85
C PHE A 73 4.16 -15.63 9.06
N GLU A 74 4.64 -15.03 7.97
CA GLU A 74 5.62 -13.94 7.98
C GLU A 74 5.47 -13.12 6.69
N PRO A 75 4.83 -11.94 6.74
CA PRO A 75 4.51 -11.12 5.57
C PRO A 75 5.73 -10.38 5.03
N VAL A 76 6.71 -11.11 4.51
CA VAL A 76 8.01 -10.57 4.07
C VAL A 76 7.91 -9.52 2.98
N ILE A 77 6.81 -9.48 2.24
CA ILE A 77 6.55 -8.40 1.28
C ILE A 77 6.39 -7.03 1.97
N ALA A 78 5.96 -6.98 3.23
CA ALA A 78 5.86 -5.74 3.98
C ALA A 78 7.25 -5.16 4.31
N ASP A 79 8.28 -5.99 4.46
CA ASP A 79 9.65 -5.56 4.75
C ASP A 79 10.26 -4.72 3.63
N GLN A 80 9.69 -4.82 2.42
CA GLN A 80 10.07 -3.99 1.27
C GLN A 80 9.67 -2.52 1.42
N SER A 81 8.79 -2.21 2.38
CA SER A 81 8.25 -0.87 2.63
C SER A 81 8.42 -0.40 4.08
N LEU A 82 9.23 -1.11 4.87
CA LEU A 82 9.45 -0.86 6.30
C LEU A 82 10.94 -0.74 6.66
N GLY A 83 11.23 -0.15 7.82
CA GLY A 83 12.58 -0.04 8.37
C GLY A 83 13.57 0.64 7.41
N GLY A 84 14.69 -0.02 7.11
CA GLY A 84 15.70 0.49 6.18
C GLY A 84 15.23 0.63 4.73
N ASN A 85 14.04 0.11 4.41
CA ASN A 85 13.42 0.17 3.09
C ASN A 85 12.18 1.07 3.07
N ALA A 86 11.89 1.77 4.17
CA ALA A 86 10.79 2.71 4.24
C ALA A 86 10.87 3.75 3.09
N ASP A 87 9.79 3.83 2.30
CA ASP A 87 9.62 4.83 1.25
C ASP A 87 8.21 5.44 1.32
N ARG A 88 7.49 5.51 0.20
CA ARG A 88 6.25 6.26 0.02
C ARG A 88 5.20 5.92 1.06
N ALA A 89 4.91 4.64 1.28
CA ALA A 89 3.83 4.20 2.16
C ALA A 89 4.10 4.56 3.62
N TYR A 90 5.31 4.26 4.09
CA TYR A 90 5.75 4.65 5.42
C TYR A 90 5.75 6.17 5.60
N VAL A 91 6.33 6.92 4.65
CA VAL A 91 6.38 8.39 4.67
C VAL A 91 4.98 8.98 4.68
N ARG A 92 4.04 8.43 3.90
CA ARG A 92 2.65 8.87 3.92
C ARG A 92 2.01 8.65 5.29
N GLY A 93 2.26 7.50 5.91
CA GLY A 93 1.88 7.24 7.30
C GLY A 93 2.44 8.29 8.27
N PHE A 94 3.73 8.60 8.14
CA PHE A 94 4.39 9.64 8.94
C PHE A 94 3.76 11.01 8.74
N GLU A 95 3.38 11.39 7.51
CA GLU A 95 2.65 12.64 7.25
C GLU A 95 1.30 12.70 7.99
N PHE A 96 0.53 11.60 7.99
CA PHE A 96 -0.69 11.51 8.81
C PHE A 96 -0.38 11.69 10.31
N SER A 97 0.81 11.28 10.77
CA SER A 97 1.22 11.51 12.17
C SER A 97 1.42 12.98 12.52
N LEU A 98 1.82 13.80 11.55
CA LEU A 98 1.98 15.24 11.70
C LEU A 98 0.63 15.97 11.61
N GLU A 99 -0.30 15.46 10.80
CA GLU A 99 -1.63 16.05 10.60
C GLU A 99 -2.62 15.73 11.74
N TYR A 100 -2.52 14.53 12.32
CA TYR A 100 -3.47 14.03 13.32
C TYR A 100 -2.74 13.65 14.62
N GLU A 101 -2.82 14.53 15.63
CA GLU A 101 -2.23 14.28 16.96
C GLU A 101 -2.91 13.12 17.70
N ASP A 102 -4.24 13.03 17.62
CA ASP A 102 -5.01 11.93 18.22
C ASP A 102 -4.83 10.63 17.41
N VAL A 103 -4.33 9.58 18.08
CA VAL A 103 -4.00 8.28 17.47
C VAL A 103 -5.24 7.63 16.83
N THR A 104 -6.41 7.77 17.45
CA THR A 104 -7.65 7.19 16.91
C THR A 104 -8.03 7.88 15.60
N ARG A 105 -8.06 9.22 15.58
CA ARG A 105 -8.35 9.99 14.36
C ARG A 105 -7.30 9.76 13.27
N ARG A 106 -6.03 9.63 13.64
CA ARG A 106 -4.95 9.29 12.72
C ARG A 106 -5.19 7.94 12.05
N ALA A 107 -5.52 6.92 12.84
CA ALA A 107 -5.80 5.58 12.31
C ALA A 107 -7.03 5.59 11.37
N GLU A 108 -8.10 6.29 11.76
CA GLU A 108 -9.31 6.43 10.94
C GLU A 108 -9.05 7.18 9.63
N ALA A 109 -8.18 8.20 9.65
CA ALA A 109 -7.81 8.98 8.48
C ALA A 109 -6.99 8.13 7.49
N ILE A 110 -6.02 7.35 7.98
CA ILE A 110 -5.26 6.39 7.18
C ILE A 110 -6.18 5.33 6.55
N PHE A 111 -7.05 4.73 7.37
CA PHE A 111 -8.02 3.74 6.90
C PHE A 111 -8.90 4.29 5.77
N THR A 112 -9.43 5.50 5.97
CA THR A 112 -10.27 6.20 4.99
C THR A 112 -9.50 6.52 3.72
N TYR A 113 -8.25 6.98 3.85
CA TYR A 113 -7.40 7.27 2.71
C TYR A 113 -7.19 6.05 1.82
N VAL A 114 -6.80 4.90 2.38
CA VAL A 114 -6.60 3.67 1.61
C VAL A 114 -7.89 3.20 0.95
N ARG A 115 -9.00 3.17 1.70
CA ARG A 115 -10.32 2.80 1.16
C ARG A 115 -10.72 3.64 -0.05
N ASP A 116 -10.45 4.94 0.00
CA ASP A 116 -10.93 5.87 -1.00
C ASP A 116 -10.02 5.90 -2.26
N HIS A 117 -8.73 5.56 -2.11
CA HIS A 117 -7.70 5.61 -3.16
C HIS A 117 -7.29 4.25 -3.74
N VAL A 118 -7.72 3.13 -3.15
CA VAL A 118 -7.53 1.80 -3.73
C VAL A 118 -8.88 1.23 -4.14
N ARG A 119 -8.93 0.52 -5.27
CA ARG A 119 -10.13 -0.17 -5.78
C ARG A 119 -9.90 -1.66 -5.81
N TYR A 120 -10.73 -2.40 -5.07
CA TYR A 120 -10.67 -3.86 -5.04
C TYR A 120 -10.76 -4.44 -6.45
N THR A 121 -9.73 -5.16 -6.87
CA THR A 121 -9.64 -5.83 -8.18
C THR A 121 -8.77 -7.08 -8.05
N SER A 122 -9.26 -8.24 -8.47
CA SER A 122 -8.50 -9.49 -8.37
C SER A 122 -7.21 -9.49 -9.19
N ASP A 123 -6.21 -10.22 -8.72
CA ASP A 123 -4.94 -10.41 -9.45
C ASP A 123 -5.10 -11.05 -10.82
N SER A 124 -6.04 -11.97 -10.97
CA SER A 124 -6.36 -12.56 -12.26
C SER A 124 -6.82 -11.53 -13.28
N SER A 125 -7.50 -10.47 -12.82
CA SER A 125 -7.94 -9.35 -13.66
C SER A 125 -6.79 -8.37 -13.93
N GLN A 126 -5.96 -8.08 -12.92
CA GLN A 126 -4.88 -7.09 -13.02
C GLN A 126 -3.61 -7.63 -13.68
N PHE A 127 -3.14 -8.78 -13.26
CA PHE A 127 -1.85 -9.35 -13.63
C PHE A 127 -1.99 -10.65 -14.43
N GLY A 128 -3.15 -11.31 -14.34
CA GLY A 128 -3.39 -12.59 -15.03
C GLY A 128 -2.91 -13.81 -14.26
N TYR A 129 -2.59 -13.65 -12.98
CA TYR A 129 -2.19 -14.72 -12.07
C TYR A 129 -3.33 -15.07 -11.10
N GLY A 130 -3.28 -16.26 -10.49
CA GLY A 130 -4.23 -16.60 -9.44
C GLY A 130 -4.07 -15.68 -8.22
N GLU A 131 -2.83 -15.38 -7.89
CA GLU A 131 -2.35 -14.50 -6.83
C GLU A 131 -1.21 -13.64 -7.40
N PHE A 132 -1.06 -12.41 -6.95
CA PHE A 132 0.02 -11.50 -7.28
C PHE A 132 0.09 -10.34 -6.27
N ALA A 133 0.94 -10.47 -5.26
CA ALA A 133 1.05 -9.42 -4.27
C ALA A 133 1.85 -8.22 -4.79
N GLN A 134 1.41 -7.00 -4.43
CA GLN A 134 2.11 -5.72 -4.56
C GLN A 134 2.65 -5.31 -3.18
N ASN A 135 3.83 -4.68 -3.11
CA ASN A 135 4.25 -4.05 -1.86
C ASN A 135 3.57 -2.69 -1.68
N ALA A 136 3.68 -2.13 -0.48
CA ALA A 136 2.95 -0.91 -0.14
C ALA A 136 3.39 0.30 -1.01
N ASP A 137 4.68 0.39 -1.34
CA ASP A 137 5.23 1.50 -2.12
C ASP A 137 4.86 1.43 -3.60
N GLU A 138 4.81 0.23 -4.18
CA GLU A 138 4.32 -0.02 -5.55
C GLU A 138 2.87 0.42 -5.71
N LEU A 139 2.05 0.14 -4.70
CA LEU A 139 0.64 0.50 -4.70
C LEU A 139 0.47 2.01 -4.51
N LEU A 140 1.18 2.62 -3.57
CA LEU A 140 1.10 4.05 -3.32
C LEU A 140 1.71 4.88 -4.46
N ALA A 141 2.75 4.39 -5.13
CA ALA A 141 3.30 5.04 -6.32
C ALA A 141 2.25 5.19 -7.44
N VAL A 142 1.32 4.24 -7.57
CA VAL A 142 0.19 4.35 -8.52
C VAL A 142 -0.83 5.38 -8.05
N VAL A 143 -1.11 5.45 -6.74
CA VAL A 143 -1.97 6.51 -6.18
C VAL A 143 -1.36 7.88 -6.45
N ASP A 144 -0.06 8.07 -6.26
CA ASP A 144 0.61 9.35 -6.51
C ASP A 144 0.53 9.76 -7.99
N ASP A 145 0.69 8.79 -8.91
CA ASP A 145 0.69 9.04 -10.36
C ASP A 145 -0.73 9.23 -10.94
N LYS A 146 -1.70 8.42 -10.48
CA LYS A 146 -3.01 8.28 -11.13
C LYS A 146 -4.19 8.67 -10.23
N GLY A 147 -3.95 8.95 -8.96
CA GLY A 147 -4.95 9.24 -7.94
C GLY A 147 -5.69 8.00 -7.41
N VAL A 148 -5.66 6.87 -8.13
CA VAL A 148 -6.31 5.62 -7.73
C VAL A 148 -5.46 4.42 -8.14
N ALA A 149 -5.25 3.50 -7.20
CA ALA A 149 -4.62 2.21 -7.41
C ALA A 149 -5.63 1.06 -7.37
N TYR A 150 -5.18 -0.13 -7.73
CA TYR A 150 -5.98 -1.36 -7.77
C TYR A 150 -5.19 -2.46 -7.08
N GLY A 151 -5.89 -3.24 -6.26
CA GLY A 151 -5.32 -4.34 -5.47
C GLY A 151 -6.44 -5.16 -4.85
N ASP A 152 -6.12 -6.29 -4.25
CA ASP A 152 -7.04 -7.12 -3.46
C ASP A 152 -6.53 -7.29 -2.02
N CYS A 153 -6.85 -8.39 -1.34
CA CYS A 153 -6.88 -8.39 0.13
C CYS A 153 -5.51 -8.13 0.78
N GLU A 154 -4.46 -8.75 0.24
CA GLU A 154 -3.08 -8.65 0.70
C GLU A 154 -2.47 -7.29 0.40
N ASP A 155 -2.77 -6.72 -0.77
CA ASP A 155 -2.30 -5.39 -1.17
C ASP A 155 -2.79 -4.32 -0.19
N TYR A 156 -4.08 -4.40 0.17
CA TYR A 156 -4.66 -3.51 1.17
C TYR A 156 -4.06 -3.75 2.56
N ALA A 157 -3.86 -5.01 2.96
CA ALA A 157 -3.32 -5.36 4.26
C ALA A 157 -1.89 -4.82 4.45
N VAL A 158 -1.03 -5.01 3.44
CA VAL A 158 0.36 -4.57 3.45
C VAL A 158 0.45 -3.05 3.38
N LEU A 159 -0.35 -2.39 2.54
CA LEU A 159 -0.38 -0.92 2.48
C LEU A 159 -0.86 -0.29 3.80
N LEU A 160 -1.97 -0.76 4.37
CA LEU A 160 -2.45 -0.28 5.67
C LEU A 160 -1.41 -0.52 6.76
N GLY A 161 -0.82 -1.71 6.79
CA GLY A 161 0.21 -2.09 7.74
C GLY A 161 1.39 -1.12 7.72
N ALA A 162 1.98 -0.90 6.54
CA ALA A 162 3.12 0.01 6.37
C ALA A 162 2.77 1.46 6.74
N MET A 163 1.59 1.95 6.34
CA MET A 163 1.14 3.29 6.69
C MET A 163 0.90 3.46 8.20
N TYR A 164 0.33 2.47 8.88
CA TYR A 164 0.16 2.54 10.33
C TYR A 164 1.50 2.55 11.07
N VAL A 165 2.43 1.67 10.68
CA VAL A 165 3.78 1.64 11.27
C VAL A 165 4.48 2.98 11.07
N GLY A 166 4.47 3.54 9.86
CA GLY A 166 5.02 4.87 9.57
C GLY A 166 4.34 6.00 10.35
N ALA A 167 3.04 5.84 10.65
CA ALA A 167 2.28 6.74 11.50
C ALA A 167 2.58 6.59 13.01
N GLY A 168 3.49 5.71 13.40
CA GLY A 168 3.80 5.39 14.80
C GLY A 168 2.67 4.63 15.50
N ILE A 169 1.85 3.90 14.75
CA ILE A 169 0.77 3.05 15.27
C ILE A 169 1.15 1.59 15.01
N ARG A 170 1.13 0.77 16.06
CA ARG A 170 1.41 -0.67 15.91
C ARG A 170 0.36 -1.32 15.00
N SER A 171 0.83 -2.15 14.08
CA SER A 171 -0.01 -2.83 13.11
C SER A 171 0.46 -4.25 12.88
N ALA A 172 -0.44 -5.12 12.45
CA ALA A 172 -0.17 -6.50 12.12
C ALA A 172 -0.79 -6.81 10.75
N VAL A 173 -0.29 -7.82 10.06
CA VAL A 173 -1.07 -8.51 9.03
C VAL A 173 -1.71 -9.73 9.68
N VAL A 174 -2.93 -10.06 9.27
CA VAL A 174 -3.64 -11.26 9.72
C VAL A 174 -4.14 -12.06 8.54
N LEU A 175 -3.91 -13.38 8.59
CA LEU A 175 -4.49 -14.35 7.69
C LEU A 175 -5.71 -14.99 8.34
N ALA A 176 -6.83 -14.89 7.62
CA ALA A 176 -8.02 -15.67 7.83
C ALA A 176 -8.16 -16.69 6.68
N PRO A 177 -9.09 -17.67 6.77
CA PRO A 177 -9.34 -18.58 5.66
C PRO A 177 -9.64 -17.80 4.36
N ASP A 178 -8.80 -18.02 3.35
CA ASP A 178 -8.86 -17.40 2.01
C ASP A 178 -8.86 -15.87 2.01
N HIS A 179 -8.25 -15.22 3.03
CA HIS A 179 -8.28 -13.76 3.15
C HIS A 179 -7.12 -13.20 3.98
N ALA A 180 -6.65 -12.01 3.59
CA ALA A 180 -5.70 -11.21 4.36
C ALA A 180 -6.31 -9.87 4.76
N ALA A 181 -5.97 -9.39 5.95
CA ALA A 181 -6.35 -8.05 6.42
C ALA A 181 -5.23 -7.44 7.25
N ALA A 182 -5.32 -6.12 7.48
CA ALA A 182 -4.50 -5.48 8.50
C ALA A 182 -5.21 -5.55 9.87
N LEU A 183 -4.42 -5.54 10.93
CA LEU A 183 -4.83 -5.21 12.28
C LEU A 183 -4.15 -3.91 12.70
N VAL A 184 -4.82 -3.11 13.52
CA VAL A 184 -4.24 -1.91 14.14
C VAL A 184 -4.44 -1.98 15.65
N TYR A 185 -3.42 -1.67 16.42
CA TYR A 185 -3.50 -1.69 17.87
C TYR A 185 -4.17 -0.42 18.40
N LEU A 186 -5.42 -0.54 18.83
CA LEU A 186 -6.24 0.55 19.37
C LEU A 186 -7.09 0.00 20.54
N PRO A 187 -6.51 -0.21 21.73
CA PRO A 187 -7.13 -0.99 22.82
C PRO A 187 -8.46 -0.45 23.34
N ASP A 188 -8.75 0.83 23.14
CA ASP A 188 -9.99 1.48 23.59
C ASP A 188 -10.86 1.97 22.42
N TYR A 189 -10.67 1.43 21.22
CA TYR A 189 -11.37 1.93 20.03
C TYR A 189 -12.89 1.69 20.12
N PRO A 190 -13.72 2.75 20.22
CA PRO A 190 -15.13 2.61 20.59
C PRO A 190 -16.01 2.02 19.48
N ARG A 191 -15.50 1.95 18.24
CA ARG A 191 -16.24 1.43 17.08
C ARG A 191 -15.85 0.01 16.69
N ALA A 192 -14.92 -0.62 17.42
CA ALA A 192 -14.59 -2.02 17.22
C ALA A 192 -15.79 -2.91 17.60
N ASN A 193 -16.19 -3.83 16.72
CA ASN A 193 -17.15 -4.88 17.09
C ASN A 193 -16.47 -6.04 17.84
N ARG A 194 -15.15 -6.19 17.70
CA ARG A 194 -14.30 -7.19 18.35
C ARG A 194 -12.91 -6.63 18.60
N PHE A 195 -12.33 -7.01 19.73
CA PHE A 195 -10.91 -6.87 20.01
C PHE A 195 -10.26 -8.24 19.87
N LEU A 196 -9.16 -8.28 19.13
CA LEU A 196 -8.34 -9.46 18.94
C LEU A 196 -7.14 -9.40 19.88
N THR A 197 -6.52 -10.57 20.07
CA THR A 197 -5.31 -10.74 20.86
C THR A 197 -4.21 -11.24 19.94
N VAL A 198 -3.09 -10.51 19.88
CA VAL A 198 -1.87 -10.91 19.16
C VAL A 198 -0.78 -11.06 20.20
N ASP A 199 -0.08 -12.20 20.19
CA ASP A 199 1.01 -12.53 21.13
C ASP A 199 0.70 -12.29 22.61
N GLY A 200 -0.56 -12.56 23.00
CA GLY A 200 -1.05 -12.42 24.37
C GLY A 200 -1.52 -11.01 24.75
N GLU A 201 -1.38 -10.03 23.86
CA GLU A 201 -1.84 -8.66 24.07
C GLU A 201 -3.17 -8.41 23.37
N SER A 202 -4.18 -7.99 24.13
CA SER A 202 -5.50 -7.61 23.59
C SER A 202 -5.53 -6.14 23.20
N GLY A 203 -6.42 -5.78 22.28
CA GLY A 203 -6.59 -4.39 21.82
C GLY A 203 -6.37 -4.21 20.32
N TRP A 204 -6.18 -5.31 19.59
CA TRP A 204 -6.03 -5.30 18.14
C TRP A 204 -7.39 -5.23 17.47
N VAL A 205 -7.50 -4.33 16.49
CA VAL A 205 -8.74 -3.98 15.81
C VAL A 205 -8.62 -4.34 14.33
N TRP A 206 -9.67 -4.95 13.78
CA TRP A 206 -9.73 -5.32 12.36
C TRP A 206 -9.71 -4.08 11.46
N ALA A 207 -8.79 -4.03 10.50
CA ALA A 207 -8.62 -2.94 9.55
C ALA A 207 -8.62 -3.48 8.12
N GLU A 208 -9.82 -3.67 7.57
CA GLU A 208 -10.01 -4.08 6.17
C GLU A 208 -10.74 -3.00 5.37
N ALA A 209 -10.00 -2.33 4.49
CA ALA A 209 -10.48 -1.23 3.65
C ALA A 209 -10.92 -1.66 2.24
N THR A 210 -11.02 -2.97 1.97
CA THR A 210 -11.42 -3.55 0.67
C THR A 210 -12.83 -3.13 0.25
N GLY A 211 -13.75 -3.04 1.22
CA GLY A 211 -15.13 -2.63 1.02
C GLY A 211 -15.34 -1.12 1.18
N GLY A 212 -15.98 -0.49 0.18
CA GLY A 212 -16.22 0.96 0.19
C GLY A 212 -17.06 1.50 1.35
N ASN A 213 -17.78 0.63 2.08
CA ASN A 213 -18.59 0.99 3.24
C ASN A 213 -18.12 0.33 4.55
N ASN A 214 -17.02 -0.43 4.54
CA ASN A 214 -16.53 -1.08 5.74
C ASN A 214 -15.95 -0.01 6.68
N PRO A 215 -16.42 0.10 7.94
CA PRO A 215 -15.78 0.97 8.90
C PRO A 215 -14.57 0.27 9.52
N LEU A 216 -13.55 1.05 9.89
CA LEU A 216 -12.47 0.57 10.74
C LEU A 216 -13.05 -0.10 11.99
N GLY A 217 -12.53 -1.27 12.34
CA GLY A 217 -12.92 -2.05 13.50
C GLY A 217 -14.11 -2.98 13.31
N TRP A 218 -14.65 -3.09 12.10
CA TRP A 218 -15.64 -4.11 11.79
C TRP A 218 -14.98 -5.39 11.30
N MET A 219 -14.90 -6.39 12.18
CA MET A 219 -14.50 -7.75 11.85
C MET A 219 -15.69 -8.52 11.25
N PRO A 220 -15.54 -9.18 10.09
CA PRO A 220 -16.56 -10.04 9.52
C PRO A 220 -16.92 -11.23 10.44
N GLU A 221 -18.21 -11.57 10.54
CA GLU A 221 -18.69 -12.65 11.42
C GLU A 221 -18.14 -14.03 11.04
N ASN A 222 -17.89 -14.28 9.76
CA ASN A 222 -17.34 -15.54 9.26
C ASN A 222 -15.91 -15.81 9.74
N TYR A 223 -15.17 -14.80 10.18
CA TYR A 223 -13.84 -14.95 10.77
C TYR A 223 -13.87 -14.99 12.31
N MET A 224 -15.03 -14.75 12.93
CA MET A 224 -15.13 -14.79 14.39
C MET A 224 -15.08 -16.24 14.88
N GLY A 225 -14.11 -16.54 15.74
CA GLY A 225 -13.93 -17.88 16.29
C GLY A 225 -13.20 -18.85 15.35
N THR A 226 -12.71 -18.38 14.20
CA THR A 226 -11.79 -19.15 13.35
C THR A 226 -10.36 -19.04 13.86
N HIS A 227 -9.52 -19.99 13.46
CA HIS A 227 -8.08 -19.86 13.68
C HIS A 227 -7.53 -18.78 12.74
N LEU A 228 -6.82 -17.81 13.30
CA LEU A 228 -6.18 -16.72 12.56
C LEU A 228 -4.67 -16.77 12.84
N LEU A 229 -3.87 -16.47 11.82
CA LEU A 229 -2.44 -16.27 11.97
C LEU A 229 -2.16 -14.78 11.85
N ALA A 230 -1.63 -14.16 12.90
CA ALA A 230 -1.27 -12.75 12.89
C ALA A 230 0.25 -12.60 13.01
N TYR A 231 0.79 -11.57 12.38
CA TYR A 231 2.19 -11.18 12.49
C TYR A 231 2.24 -9.68 12.70
N GLU A 232 2.70 -9.25 13.88
CA GLU A 232 2.94 -7.82 14.15
C GLU A 232 4.08 -7.32 13.27
N LEU A 233 3.81 -6.25 12.53
CA LEU A 233 4.81 -5.58 11.70
C LEU A 233 5.71 -4.77 12.61
N GLU A 234 7.00 -5.03 12.54
CA GLU A 234 8.01 -4.23 13.21
C GLU A 234 8.55 -3.18 12.25
N ASP A 235 8.97 -2.03 12.76
CA ASP A 235 9.74 -1.04 11.98
C ASP A 235 11.18 -1.54 11.78
N LYS A 236 11.30 -2.66 11.08
CA LYS A 236 12.52 -3.34 10.73
C LYS A 236 12.41 -3.72 9.26
N GLY A 237 13.54 -3.59 8.58
CA GLY A 237 13.64 -3.88 7.16
C GLY A 237 15.10 -3.72 6.79
N PHE A 238 15.65 -4.73 6.14
CA PHE A 238 17.00 -4.69 5.61
C PHE A 238 16.92 -4.63 4.09
N PRO A 239 17.78 -3.85 3.44
CA PRO A 239 17.91 -3.92 1.99
C PRO A 239 18.16 -5.36 1.55
N PRO A 240 17.70 -5.74 0.34
CA PRO A 240 17.94 -7.07 -0.18
C PRO A 240 19.45 -7.31 -0.35
N GLY A 241 19.80 -8.58 -0.51
CA GLY A 241 21.14 -8.95 -0.95
C GLY A 241 21.46 -8.46 -2.37
N ALA A 242 22.50 -9.02 -2.96
CA ALA A 242 22.74 -8.80 -4.39
C ALA A 242 21.53 -9.32 -5.20
N PRO A 243 21.06 -8.59 -6.23
CA PRO A 243 19.98 -9.06 -7.09
C PRO A 243 20.30 -10.43 -7.68
N PRO A 244 19.28 -11.28 -7.91
CA PRO A 244 19.48 -12.60 -8.47
C PRO A 244 20.04 -12.54 -9.89
N ASP A 245 20.98 -13.43 -10.21
CA ASP A 245 21.54 -13.59 -11.57
C ASP A 245 20.57 -14.34 -12.48
N ARG A 246 19.44 -13.69 -12.78
CA ARG A 246 18.33 -14.24 -13.58
C ARG A 246 17.92 -13.26 -14.67
N ALA A 247 17.31 -13.80 -15.74
CA ALA A 247 16.81 -12.98 -16.83
C ALA A 247 15.60 -12.15 -16.35
N VAL A 248 15.73 -10.83 -16.45
CA VAL A 248 14.66 -9.90 -16.09
C VAL A 248 13.47 -10.05 -17.04
N THR A 249 12.28 -10.04 -16.45
CA THR A 249 10.98 -9.96 -17.12
C THR A 249 10.20 -8.76 -16.63
N THR A 250 9.15 -8.40 -17.35
CA THR A 250 8.18 -7.39 -16.95
C THR A 250 6.83 -8.03 -16.72
N VAL A 251 6.17 -7.70 -15.61
CA VAL A 251 4.79 -8.10 -15.35
C VAL A 251 3.87 -6.95 -15.79
N PRO A 252 3.16 -7.08 -16.93
CA PRO A 252 2.29 -6.00 -17.39
C PRO A 252 1.04 -5.92 -16.52
N ARG A 253 0.74 -4.73 -15.99
CA ARG A 253 -0.61 -4.43 -15.47
C ARG A 253 -1.58 -4.34 -16.63
N ARG A 254 -2.60 -5.20 -16.64
CA ARG A 254 -3.72 -5.14 -17.58
C ARG A 254 -4.48 -3.85 -17.33
N SER A 255 -4.76 -3.12 -18.41
CA SER A 255 -5.51 -1.87 -18.27
C SER A 255 -7.00 -2.19 -18.17
N ASN A 256 -7.72 -1.54 -17.27
CA ASN A 256 -9.19 -1.58 -17.27
C ASN A 256 -9.82 -0.97 -18.55
N ARG A 257 -9.01 -0.45 -19.49
CA ARG A 257 -9.45 -0.06 -20.84
C ARG A 257 -9.59 -1.24 -21.81
N ASP A 258 -9.10 -2.42 -21.46
CA ASP A 258 -9.28 -3.63 -22.27
C ASP A 258 -10.65 -4.30 -22.05
N PHE A 259 -11.48 -3.74 -21.15
CA PHE A 259 -12.92 -3.96 -21.18
C PHE A 259 -13.55 -3.12 -22.30
N ALA A 260 -14.20 -3.80 -23.23
CA ALA A 260 -15.00 -3.22 -24.31
C ALA A 260 -15.79 -1.99 -23.86
N LEU A 261 -15.78 -0.94 -24.71
CA LEU A 261 -16.51 0.33 -24.63
C LEU A 261 -17.60 0.41 -23.53
N PRO A 262 -17.65 1.48 -22.69
CA PRO A 262 -18.60 1.63 -21.58
C PRO A 262 -20.04 1.92 -22.04
N VAL A 263 -20.38 1.59 -23.28
CA VAL A 263 -21.74 1.62 -23.79
C VAL A 263 -22.22 0.18 -23.76
N SER A 264 -22.94 -0.20 -22.70
CA SER A 264 -23.68 -1.46 -22.69
C SER A 264 -24.41 -1.59 -24.05
N PRO A 265 -24.37 -2.77 -24.70
CA PRO A 265 -25.06 -3.00 -25.98
C PRO A 265 -26.51 -2.51 -25.97
N PHE A 266 -27.13 -2.52 -24.78
CA PHE A 266 -28.43 -1.94 -24.52
C PHE A 266 -28.54 -0.45 -24.88
N PHE A 267 -27.62 0.41 -24.44
CA PHE A 267 -27.66 1.85 -24.75
C PHE A 267 -27.37 2.14 -26.23
N LEU A 268 -26.56 1.29 -26.88
CA LEU A 268 -26.28 1.38 -28.30
C LEU A 268 -27.52 1.00 -29.13
N VAL A 269 -28.28 -0.01 -28.69
CA VAL A 269 -29.60 -0.36 -29.25
C VAL A 269 -30.61 0.77 -29.03
N LEU A 270 -30.67 1.38 -27.84
CA LEU A 270 -31.56 2.52 -27.58
C LEU A 270 -31.23 3.72 -28.47
N LEU A 271 -29.96 4.04 -28.67
CA LEU A 271 -29.51 5.10 -29.57
C LEU A 271 -29.91 4.82 -31.03
N LEU A 272 -29.73 3.57 -31.50
CA LEU A 272 -30.14 3.14 -32.85
C LEU A 272 -31.65 3.21 -33.04
N LEU A 273 -32.43 2.72 -32.07
CA LEU A 273 -33.90 2.80 -32.11
C LEU A 273 -34.38 4.26 -32.11
N TRP A 274 -33.74 5.13 -31.33
CA TRP A 274 -34.05 6.56 -31.32
C TRP A 274 -33.76 7.22 -32.67
N LEU A 275 -32.59 6.96 -33.27
CA LEU A 275 -32.22 7.45 -34.60
C LEU A 275 -33.19 6.95 -35.68
N MET A 276 -33.55 5.66 -35.69
CA MET A 276 -34.53 5.12 -36.65
C MET A 276 -35.91 5.77 -36.49
N SER A 277 -36.36 6.05 -35.26
CA SER A 277 -37.64 6.74 -35.01
C SER A 277 -37.64 8.19 -35.53
N SER A 278 -36.49 8.86 -35.47
CA SER A 278 -36.32 10.25 -35.91
C SER A 278 -36.34 10.39 -37.44
N VAL A 279 -35.83 9.39 -38.16
CA VAL A 279 -35.86 9.32 -39.63
C VAL A 279 -37.26 8.93 -40.14
N GLY A 280 -37.98 8.06 -39.41
CA GLY A 280 -39.35 7.66 -39.75
C GLY A 280 -40.38 8.80 -39.65
N ARG A 281 -40.22 9.72 -38.69
CA ARG A 281 -41.17 10.85 -38.52
C ARG A 281 -41.07 11.91 -39.60
N ARG A 282 -39.93 12.07 -40.27
CA ARG A 282 -39.78 13.06 -41.37
C ARG A 282 -40.48 12.66 -42.67
N ARG A 283 -40.89 11.40 -42.84
CA ARG A 283 -41.63 10.96 -44.04
C ARG A 283 -43.15 11.14 -43.95
N SER A 284 -43.71 11.34 -42.75
CA SER A 284 -45.16 11.54 -42.58
C SER A 284 -45.62 13.01 -42.65
N ALA A 285 -44.68 13.97 -42.73
CA ALA A 285 -44.98 15.40 -42.81
C ALA A 285 -45.02 15.97 -44.25
N SER A 286 -44.96 15.13 -45.29
CA SER A 286 -45.05 15.55 -46.71
C SER A 286 -46.31 15.08 -47.45
N ARG A 287 -47.33 14.62 -46.72
CA ARG A 287 -48.68 14.37 -47.26
C ARG A 287 -49.74 14.99 -46.36
N ARG A 288 -49.81 16.32 -46.37
CA ARG A 288 -51.05 17.11 -46.23
C ARG A 288 -50.90 18.35 -47.08
#